data_AF-A0A1X7VKY6-F1
#
_entry.id   AF-A0A1X7VKY6-F1
#
_cell.length_a   1.000
_cell.length_b   1.000
_cell.length_c   1.000
_cell.angle_alpha   90.00
_cell.angle_beta   90.00
_cell.angle_gamma   90.00
#
_symmetry.space_group_name_H-M   'P 1'
#
loop_
_entity.id
_entity.type
_entity.pdbx_description
1 polymer ?
#
loop_
_entity_poly.entity_id
_entity_poly.type
_entity_poly.pdbx_seq_one_letter_code
_entity_poly.pdbx_strand_id
1 'polypeptide(L)'
;MYREKLSEERRKDQRSPQPVLRIPTQPKERPPLMGDLDTSLLKFLKAIRAKGGVINIHVVQATADALMKSHPNETFSFEMNRSWVQSVYRRLGYKRRLGTTSRPPVPRGLYEESHRGFLGDIMHYVKLHSFHLI
;
A
#
# COMPACT_ATOMS: atom_id res chain seq x y z
N MET A 1 -45.80 -8.56 29.43
CA MET A 1 -45.56 -7.17 28.94
C MET A 1 -44.27 -7.01 28.14
N TYR A 2 -43.05 -6.96 28.72
CA TYR A 2 -41.82 -6.65 27.93
C TYR A 2 -41.40 -7.75 26.94
N ARG A 3 -41.55 -9.02 27.35
CA ARG A 3 -41.20 -10.19 26.51
C ARG A 3 -42.16 -10.40 25.33
N GLU A 4 -43.43 -10.02 25.49
CA GLU A 4 -44.43 -10.11 24.42
C GLU A 4 -44.15 -9.09 23.32
N LYS A 5 -43.78 -7.85 23.69
CA LYS A 5 -43.37 -6.81 22.74
C LYS A 5 -42.18 -7.23 21.87
N LEU A 6 -41.14 -7.81 22.48
CA LEU A 6 -39.99 -8.35 21.73
C LEU A 6 -40.35 -9.51 20.80
N SER A 7 -41.36 -10.31 21.16
CA SER A 7 -41.86 -11.40 20.31
C SER A 7 -42.61 -10.87 19.08
N GLU A 8 -43.39 -9.81 19.27
CA GLU A 8 -44.13 -9.15 18.18
C GLU A 8 -43.21 -8.42 17.21
N GLU A 9 -42.16 -7.77 17.70
CA GLU A 9 -41.12 -7.14 16.87
C GLU A 9 -40.36 -8.17 16.03
N ARG A 10 -39.90 -9.29 16.62
CA ARG A 10 -39.24 -10.37 15.86
C ARG A 10 -40.15 -10.99 14.80
N ARG A 11 -41.46 -11.10 15.07
CA ARG A 11 -42.45 -11.62 14.11
C ARG A 11 -42.71 -10.63 12.96
N LYS A 12 -42.62 -9.32 13.20
CA LYS A 12 -42.70 -8.29 12.15
C LYS A 12 -41.48 -8.34 11.23
N ASP A 13 -40.27 -8.44 11.79
CA ASP A 13 -39.02 -8.52 11.01
C ASP A 13 -38.94 -9.79 10.14
N GLN A 14 -39.53 -10.90 10.58
CA GLN A 14 -39.59 -12.15 9.80
C GLN A 14 -40.65 -12.12 8.67
N ARG A 15 -41.73 -11.35 8.81
CA ARG A 15 -42.80 -11.28 7.80
C ARG A 15 -42.47 -10.43 6.59
N SER A 16 -41.50 -9.52 6.72
CA SER A 16 -41.00 -8.67 5.64
C SER A 16 -39.48 -8.51 5.82
N PRO A 17 -38.67 -9.52 5.44
CA PRO A 17 -37.24 -9.38 5.47
C PRO A 17 -36.86 -8.25 4.50
N GLN A 18 -36.55 -7.08 5.04
CA GLN A 18 -35.89 -6.03 4.28
C GLN A 18 -34.61 -6.66 3.72
N PRO A 19 -34.40 -6.67 2.39
CA PRO A 19 -33.18 -7.22 1.82
C PRO A 19 -32.01 -6.46 2.45
N VAL A 20 -31.12 -7.19 3.10
CA VAL A 20 -29.90 -6.61 3.69
C VAL A 20 -29.03 -6.14 2.52
N LEU A 21 -29.22 -4.89 2.10
CA LEU A 21 -28.62 -4.36 0.88
C LEU A 21 -27.09 -4.31 1.01
N ARG A 22 -26.55 -4.02 2.20
CA ARG A 22 -25.11 -4.03 2.49
C ARG A 22 -24.83 -4.27 3.97
N ILE A 23 -23.92 -5.20 4.27
CA ILE A 23 -23.29 -5.30 5.58
C ILE A 23 -22.22 -4.19 5.66
N PRO A 24 -22.23 -3.32 6.69
CA PRO A 24 -21.21 -2.30 6.86
C PRO A 24 -19.87 -2.99 7.08
N THR A 25 -19.09 -3.08 6.01
CA THR A 25 -17.74 -3.63 6.05
C THR A 25 -16.86 -2.48 6.50
N GLN A 26 -16.50 -2.42 7.78
CA GLN A 26 -15.46 -1.48 8.18
C GLN A 26 -14.19 -1.82 7.41
N PRO A 27 -13.47 -0.82 6.86
CA PRO A 27 -12.20 -1.08 6.21
C PRO A 27 -11.27 -1.71 7.25
N LYS A 28 -11.04 -3.02 7.09
CA LYS A 28 -10.31 -3.87 8.04
C LYS A 28 -8.79 -3.65 7.94
N GLU A 29 -8.40 -2.43 7.62
CA GLU A 29 -7.02 -2.04 7.40
C GLU A 29 -6.55 -1.17 8.55
N ARG A 30 -5.33 -1.46 9.04
CA ARG A 30 -4.64 -0.59 10.00
C ARG A 30 -4.63 0.83 9.42
N PRO A 31 -4.78 1.90 10.19
CA PRO A 31 -4.58 3.26 9.66
C PRO A 31 -3.11 3.47 9.24
N PRO A 32 -2.84 4.32 8.23
CA PRO A 32 -1.48 4.76 7.89
C PRO A 32 -0.83 5.40 9.13
N LEU A 33 0.46 5.10 9.36
CA LEU A 33 1.19 5.54 10.56
C LEU A 33 2.14 6.71 10.26
N MET A 34 2.48 6.95 9.00
CA MET A 34 3.37 8.05 8.58
C MET A 34 2.60 9.24 7.98
N GLY A 35 1.28 9.35 8.19
CA GLY A 35 0.49 10.49 7.72
C GLY A 35 0.60 10.73 6.22
N ASP A 36 1.03 11.93 5.82
CA ASP A 36 1.16 12.34 4.42
C ASP A 36 2.29 11.60 3.69
N LEU A 37 3.34 11.20 4.40
CA LEU A 37 4.46 10.45 3.85
C LEU A 37 4.06 9.06 3.37
N ASP A 38 3.05 8.45 4.00
CA ASP A 38 2.49 7.17 3.53
C ASP A 38 1.96 7.30 2.09
N THR A 39 1.40 8.47 1.74
CA THR A 39 0.91 8.71 0.37
C THR A 39 2.07 8.86 -0.62
N SER A 40 3.15 9.53 -0.23
CA SER A 40 4.37 9.68 -1.03
C SER A 40 5.07 8.34 -1.25
N LEU A 41 5.19 7.53 -0.19
CA LEU A 41 5.73 6.18 -0.25
C LEU A 41 4.93 5.30 -1.21
N LEU A 42 3.59 5.31 -1.10
CA LEU A 42 2.74 4.53 -2.00
C LEU A 42 2.82 5.01 -3.46
N LYS A 43 2.92 6.32 -3.71
CA LYS A 43 3.11 6.87 -5.06
C LYS A 43 4.43 6.42 -5.67
N PHE A 44 5.53 6.50 -4.90
CA PHE A 44 6.85 6.09 -5.34
C PHE A 44 6.90 4.58 -5.66
N LEU A 45 6.37 3.74 -4.77
CA LEU A 45 6.30 2.30 -5.00
C LEU A 45 5.47 1.97 -6.25
N LYS A 46 4.33 2.62 -6.46
CA LYS A 46 3.54 2.45 -7.69
C LYS A 46 4.31 2.90 -8.94
N ALA A 47 5.11 3.96 -8.87
CA ALA A 47 5.93 4.44 -9.97
C ALA A 47 7.03 3.43 -10.34
N ILE A 48 7.78 2.91 -9.36
CA ILE A 48 8.77 1.84 -9.56
C ILE A 48 8.10 0.64 -10.23
N ARG A 49 6.93 0.24 -9.72
CA ARG A 49 6.15 -0.87 -10.26
C ARG A 49 5.81 -0.64 -11.73
N ALA A 50 5.31 0.54 -12.08
CA ALA A 50 4.88 0.88 -13.45
C ALA A 50 6.03 0.81 -14.46
N LYS A 51 7.26 1.08 -14.02
CA LYS A 51 8.48 0.99 -14.84
C LYS A 51 9.06 -0.42 -14.96
N GLY A 52 8.44 -1.40 -14.30
CA GLY A 52 8.87 -2.80 -14.35
C GLY A 52 9.73 -3.23 -13.16
N GLY A 53 9.92 -2.37 -12.17
CA GLY A 53 10.67 -2.70 -10.96
C GLY A 53 9.97 -3.77 -10.12
N VAL A 54 10.79 -4.57 -9.44
CA VAL A 54 10.34 -5.56 -8.46
C VAL A 54 10.20 -4.89 -7.09
N ILE A 55 9.06 -5.10 -6.44
CA ILE A 55 8.80 -4.58 -5.11
C ILE A 55 8.70 -5.76 -4.15
N ASN A 56 9.60 -5.78 -3.17
CA ASN A 56 9.60 -6.71 -2.05
C ASN A 56 9.44 -5.93 -0.74
N ILE A 57 9.12 -6.62 0.35
CA ILE A 57 9.07 -6.10 1.72
C ILE A 57 10.35 -5.31 2.06
N HIS A 58 11.52 -5.81 1.67
CA HIS A 58 12.79 -5.10 1.88
C HIS A 58 12.90 -3.78 1.12
N VAL A 59 12.36 -3.71 -0.11
CA VAL A 59 12.32 -2.48 -0.90
C VAL A 59 11.41 -1.46 -0.22
N VAL A 60 10.24 -1.90 0.27
CA VAL A 60 9.33 -1.03 1.03
C VAL A 60 10.03 -0.49 2.29
N GLN A 61 10.71 -1.35 3.04
CA GLN A 61 11.44 -0.98 4.25
C GLN A 61 12.55 0.05 3.95
N ALA A 62 13.43 -0.24 2.99
CA ALA A 62 14.52 0.67 2.62
C ALA A 62 14.01 2.01 2.09
N THR A 63 12.91 2.00 1.33
CA THR A 63 12.30 3.24 0.83
C THR A 63 11.73 4.07 1.96
N ALA A 64 11.04 3.43 2.92
CA ALA A 64 10.51 4.11 4.10
C ALA A 64 11.65 4.69 4.96
N ASP A 65 12.74 3.93 5.18
CA ASP A 65 13.94 4.43 5.87
C ASP A 65 14.55 5.66 5.18
N ALA A 66 14.71 5.62 3.86
CA ALA A 66 15.23 6.75 3.09
C ALA A 66 14.32 7.98 3.21
N LEU A 67 13.00 7.75 3.20
CA LEU A 67 12.01 8.82 3.32
C LEU A 67 12.04 9.47 4.71
N MET A 68 12.13 8.67 5.78
CA MET A 68 12.30 9.16 7.15
C MET A 68 13.59 9.97 7.32
N LYS A 69 14.71 9.47 6.79
CA LYS A 69 15.99 10.18 6.84
C LYS A 69 15.97 11.51 6.09
N SER A 70 15.22 11.60 5.00
CA SER A 70 15.08 12.84 4.23
C SER A 70 14.18 13.90 4.88
N HIS A 71 13.35 13.52 5.84
CA HIS A 71 12.43 14.43 6.55
C HIS A 71 12.69 14.42 8.07
N PRO A 72 13.87 14.88 8.55
CA PRO A 72 14.25 14.81 9.96
C PRO A 72 13.42 15.72 10.88
N ASN A 73 12.72 16.71 10.30
CA ASN A 73 11.94 17.70 11.05
C ASN A 73 10.57 17.17 11.49
N GLU A 74 10.06 16.12 10.85
CA GLU A 74 8.84 15.46 11.27
C GLU A 74 9.20 14.47 12.37
N THR A 75 8.85 14.80 13.62
CA THR A 75 9.11 13.93 14.77
C THR A 75 8.17 12.72 14.69
N PHE A 76 8.61 11.67 14.02
CA PHE A 76 7.92 10.38 14.05
C PHE A 76 8.22 9.69 15.36
N SER A 77 7.24 9.62 16.26
CA SER A 77 7.26 8.64 17.37
C SER A 77 7.12 7.20 16.87
N PHE A 78 7.05 7.01 15.56
CA PHE A 78 6.82 5.74 14.89
C PHE A 78 8.12 4.97 14.69
N GLU A 79 8.24 3.85 15.40
CA GLU A 79 9.24 2.84 15.10
C GLU A 79 8.75 1.97 13.95
N MET A 80 9.54 1.87 12.88
CA MET A 80 9.17 1.09 11.69
C MET A 80 9.18 -0.42 11.99
N ASN A 81 8.04 -0.92 12.45
CA ASN A 81 7.86 -2.33 12.75
C ASN A 81 7.58 -3.14 11.46
N ARG A 82 8.13 -4.36 11.38
CA ARG A 82 7.85 -5.35 10.31
C ARG A 82 6.35 -5.52 10.03
N SER A 83 5.50 -5.47 11.07
CA SER A 83 4.04 -5.56 10.92
C SER A 83 3.44 -4.41 10.10
N TRP A 84 3.99 -3.21 10.22
CA TRP A 84 3.58 -2.05 9.44
C TRP A 84 4.07 -2.16 7.99
N VAL A 85 5.35 -2.55 7.77
CA VAL A 85 5.88 -2.78 6.41
C VAL A 85 5.03 -3.84 5.69
N GLN A 86 4.66 -4.91 6.39
CA GLN A 86 3.76 -5.94 5.86
C GLN A 86 2.36 -5.40 5.55
N SER A 87 1.88 -4.41 6.32
CA SER A 87 0.60 -3.75 6.06
C SER A 87 0.68 -2.89 4.80
N VAL A 88 1.73 -2.07 4.65
CA VAL A 88 1.96 -1.26 3.44
C VAL A 88 2.07 -2.15 2.21
N TYR A 89 2.87 -3.23 2.29
CA TYR A 89 3.01 -4.20 1.22
C TYR A 89 1.68 -4.86 0.85
N ARG A 90 0.82 -5.18 1.83
CA ARG A 90 -0.52 -5.73 1.58
C ARG A 90 -1.46 -4.74 0.89
N ARG A 91 -1.42 -3.45 1.26
CA ARG A 91 -2.24 -2.39 0.62
C ARG A 91 -1.92 -2.19 -0.86
N LEU A 92 -0.69 -2.48 -1.26
CA LEU A 92 -0.31 -2.42 -2.67
C LEU A 92 -1.01 -3.49 -3.52
N GLY A 93 -1.61 -4.51 -2.89
CA GLY A 93 -2.40 -5.54 -3.58
C GLY A 93 -1.58 -6.43 -4.51
N TYR A 94 -0.25 -6.43 -4.41
CA TYR A 94 0.61 -7.24 -5.26
C TYR A 94 0.50 -8.71 -4.86
N LYS A 95 -0.04 -9.55 -5.76
CA LYS A 95 -0.15 -11.01 -5.56
C LYS A 95 1.26 -11.61 -5.43
N ARG A 96 1.41 -12.61 -4.53
CA ARG A 96 2.65 -13.31 -4.08
C ARG A 96 3.49 -13.99 -5.18
N ARG A 97 3.78 -13.34 -6.30
CA ARG A 97 4.79 -13.82 -7.22
C ARG A 97 6.10 -13.12 -6.86
N LEU A 98 7.04 -13.90 -6.33
CA LEU A 98 8.45 -13.52 -6.19
C LEU A 98 8.90 -12.88 -7.51
N GLY A 99 9.10 -11.56 -7.52
CA GLY A 99 9.53 -10.86 -8.74
C GLY A 99 8.45 -10.65 -9.80
N THR A 100 7.20 -10.35 -9.45
CA THR A 100 6.30 -9.79 -10.47
C THR A 100 6.83 -8.43 -10.90
N THR A 101 7.41 -8.35 -12.08
CA THR A 101 7.59 -7.12 -12.87
C THR A 101 6.26 -6.82 -13.58
N SER A 102 5.96 -5.56 -13.89
CA SER A 102 4.74 -5.20 -14.63
C SER A 102 4.99 -5.38 -16.13
N ARG A 103 6.27 -5.41 -16.50
CA ARG A 103 6.78 -5.53 -17.84
C ARG A 103 7.27 -6.95 -18.10
N PRO A 104 7.12 -7.45 -19.33
CA PRO A 104 7.68 -8.73 -19.76
C PRO A 104 9.22 -8.70 -19.70
N PRO A 105 9.88 -9.88 -19.75
CA PRO A 105 11.33 -9.96 -19.82
C PRO A 105 11.89 -9.15 -20.98
N VAL A 106 12.93 -8.37 -20.71
CA VAL A 106 13.59 -7.54 -21.74
C VAL A 106 14.47 -8.44 -22.63
N PRO A 107 14.36 -8.35 -23.97
CA PRO A 107 15.28 -9.02 -24.88
C PRO A 107 16.72 -8.60 -24.63
N ARG A 108 17.69 -9.53 -24.68
CA ARG A 108 19.09 -9.27 -24.30
C ARG A 108 19.72 -8.10 -25.08
N GLY A 109 19.37 -7.92 -26.35
CA GLY A 109 19.89 -6.83 -27.19
C GLY A 109 19.37 -5.43 -26.82
N LEU A 110 18.29 -5.33 -26.04
CA LEU A 110 17.68 -4.07 -25.60
C LEU A 110 17.86 -3.84 -24.08
N TYR A 111 18.65 -4.69 -23.42
CA TYR A 111 18.83 -4.64 -21.98
C TYR A 111 19.48 -3.33 -21.54
N GLU A 112 20.58 -2.92 -22.18
CA GLU A 112 21.33 -1.72 -21.79
C GLU A 112 20.48 -0.44 -21.90
N GLU A 113 19.73 -0.29 -23.00
CA GLU A 113 18.82 0.85 -23.19
C GLU A 113 17.69 0.86 -22.17
N SER A 114 17.09 -0.30 -21.92
CA SER A 114 16.01 -0.46 -20.93
C SER A 114 16.51 -0.22 -19.50
N HIS A 115 17.73 -0.68 -19.19
CA HIS A 115 18.37 -0.52 -17.90
C HIS A 115 18.70 0.96 -17.64
N ARG A 116 19.31 1.64 -18.62
CA ARG A 116 19.59 3.07 -18.54
C ARG A 116 18.30 3.90 -18.39
N GLY A 117 17.25 3.57 -19.14
CA GLY A 117 15.95 4.23 -19.01
C GLY A 117 15.33 4.04 -17.62
N PHE A 118 15.38 2.81 -17.10
CA PHE A 118 14.90 2.49 -15.75
C PHE A 118 15.65 3.25 -14.66
N LEU A 119 16.97 3.32 -14.73
CA LEU A 119 17.78 4.09 -13.78
C LEU A 119 17.50 5.60 -13.86
N GLY A 120 17.34 6.13 -15.07
CA GLY A 120 16.95 7.54 -15.27
C GLY A 120 15.60 7.86 -14.64
N ASP A 121 14.61 6.98 -14.85
CA ASP A 121 13.29 7.10 -14.24
C ASP A 121 13.37 7.05 -12.71
N ILE A 122 14.12 6.11 -12.12
CA ILE A 122 14.31 6.04 -10.66
C ILE A 122 14.91 7.34 -10.13
N MET A 123 16.00 7.82 -10.75
CA MET A 123 16.66 9.05 -10.31
C MET A 123 15.74 10.26 -10.39
N HIS A 124 14.87 10.31 -11.40
CA HIS A 124 13.83 11.33 -11.50
C HIS A 124 12.84 11.24 -10.33
N TYR A 125 12.34 10.04 -10.00
CA TYR A 125 11.42 9.86 -8.87
C TYR A 125 12.05 10.13 -7.51
N VAL A 126 13.33 9.78 -7.33
CA VAL A 126 14.11 10.11 -6.12
C VAL A 126 14.15 11.62 -5.93
N LYS A 127 14.44 12.39 -6.99
CA LYS A 127 14.43 13.85 -6.97
C LYS A 127 13.04 14.44 -6.74
N LEU A 128 12.01 13.91 -7.41
CA LEU A 128 10.63 14.39 -7.33
C LEU A 128 10.05 14.27 -5.92
N HIS A 129 10.41 13.19 -5.21
CA HIS A 129 9.93 12.91 -3.87
C HIS A 129 10.93 13.30 -2.76
N SER A 130 11.94 14.11 -3.10
CA SER A 130 12.96 14.64 -2.17
C SER A 130 13.66 13.57 -1.33
N PHE A 131 13.81 12.35 -1.85
CA PHE A 131 14.59 11.32 -1.16
C PHE A 131 16.08 11.71 -1.16
N HIS A 132 16.71 11.73 0.02
CA HIS A 132 18.16 11.76 0.13
C HIS A 132 18.68 10.32 0.15
N LEU A 133 19.26 9.90 -0.98
CA LEU A 133 20.11 8.72 -1.04
C LEU A 133 21.49 9.14 -0.51
N ILE A 134 21.95 8.45 0.54
CA ILE A 134 23.30 8.58 1.11
C ILE A 134 24.32 8.00 0.13
#